data_AF-A0A0N8KF53-F1
#
_entry.id   AF-A0A0N8KF53-F1
#
_cell.length_a   1.000
_cell.length_b   1.000
_cell.length_c   1.000
_cell.angle_alpha   90.00
_cell.angle_beta   90.00
_cell.angle_gamma   90.00
#
_symmetry.space_group_name_H-M   'P 1'
#
loop_
_entity.id
_entity.type
_entity.pdbx_description
1 polymer ?
#
loop_
_entity_poly.entity_id
_entity_poly.type
_entity_poly.pdbx_seq_one_letter_code
_entity_poly.pdbx_strand_id
1 'polypeptide(L)'
;MRTLSSQEITLIDQRLESLKIQYLEIHHEIRDHYFTKLEKKPAEEFDPTFQQLNETFSWSVVKKMEKNLFKVAGKQIKERQWKMIKFWKADNSNFYITPLAISILLPMYILFDVEGVTLMMGIVGLIGLPISLFASRGEIKIIPKRFTAQFETAFSHQIFSMSGIFLGGTLLIYVAINNWNSSNPGEVGRVLIWFLAIPHVLHFLTLIRISLDWKLKKTT
;
A
#
# COMPACT_ATOMS: atom_id res chain seq x y z
N MET A 1 31.17 -10.61 -23.59
CA MET A 1 31.13 -9.92 -22.28
C MET A 1 32.20 -10.55 -21.43
N ARG A 2 33.05 -9.76 -20.79
CA ARG A 2 34.01 -10.32 -19.83
C ARG A 2 33.27 -10.69 -18.55
N THR A 3 33.86 -11.58 -17.75
CA THR A 3 33.36 -11.89 -16.41
C THR A 3 34.06 -10.99 -15.39
N LEU A 4 33.32 -10.45 -14.44
CA LEU A 4 33.90 -9.69 -13.33
C LEU A 4 34.65 -10.62 -12.38
N SER A 5 35.82 -10.17 -11.90
CA SER A 5 36.57 -10.85 -10.85
C SER A 5 35.86 -10.71 -9.50
N SER A 6 36.18 -11.62 -8.57
CA SER A 6 35.61 -11.57 -7.21
C SER A 6 35.92 -10.27 -6.47
N GLN A 7 37.07 -9.65 -6.74
CA GLN A 7 37.46 -8.36 -6.16
C GLN A 7 36.57 -7.23 -6.69
N GLU A 8 36.33 -7.18 -8.01
CA GLU A 8 35.44 -6.19 -8.63
C GLU A 8 34.00 -6.33 -8.11
N ILE A 9 33.51 -7.57 -7.97
CA ILE A 9 32.17 -7.83 -7.39
C ILE A 9 32.09 -7.33 -5.96
N THR A 10 33.13 -7.57 -5.15
CA THR A 10 33.19 -7.10 -3.75
C THR A 10 33.14 -5.57 -3.67
N LEU A 11 33.83 -4.86 -4.57
CA LEU A 11 33.78 -3.39 -4.62
C LEU A 11 32.38 -2.86 -4.98
N ILE A 12 31.69 -3.53 -5.90
CA ILE A 12 30.31 -3.20 -6.25
C ILE A 12 29.39 -3.41 -5.05
N ASP A 13 29.47 -4.56 -4.40
CA ASP A 13 28.59 -4.89 -3.27
C ASP A 13 28.85 -3.95 -2.06
N GLN A 14 30.12 -3.66 -1.73
CA GLN A 14 30.48 -2.65 -0.71
C GLN A 14 29.93 -1.26 -1.04
N ARG A 15 29.99 -0.87 -2.31
CA ARG A 15 29.43 0.40 -2.75
C ARG A 15 27.91 0.43 -2.57
N LEU A 16 27.20 -0.62 -2.98
CA LEU A 16 25.75 -0.69 -2.83
C LEU A 16 25.32 -0.68 -1.37
N GLU A 17 26.05 -1.37 -0.49
CA GLU A 17 25.84 -1.33 0.96
C GLU A 17 26.01 0.09 1.52
N SER A 18 27.05 0.82 1.07
CA SER A 18 27.31 2.20 1.52
C SER A 18 26.17 3.17 1.21
N LEU A 19 25.38 2.88 0.17
CA LEU A 19 24.25 3.72 -0.26
C LEU A 19 23.01 3.56 0.64
N LYS A 20 22.98 2.54 1.52
CA LYS A 20 21.86 2.23 2.41
C LYS A 20 20.52 2.21 1.66
N ILE A 21 20.48 1.37 0.63
CA ILE A 21 19.31 1.22 -0.25
C ILE A 21 18.23 0.47 0.51
N GLN A 22 17.07 1.11 0.68
CA GLN A 22 15.94 0.58 1.45
C GLN A 22 15.12 -0.44 0.65
N TYR A 23 15.00 -0.24 -0.66
CA TYR A 23 14.18 -1.06 -1.54
C TYR A 23 15.07 -2.03 -2.31
N LEU A 24 14.86 -3.33 -2.10
CA LEU A 24 15.64 -4.41 -2.73
C LEU A 24 15.64 -4.28 -4.26
N GLU A 25 14.62 -3.67 -4.81
CA GLU A 25 14.38 -3.59 -6.24
C GLU A 25 15.27 -2.54 -6.89
N ILE A 26 15.49 -1.43 -6.21
CA ILE A 26 16.50 -0.44 -6.59
C ILE A 26 17.90 -1.02 -6.40
N HIS A 27 18.12 -1.81 -5.35
CA HIS A 27 19.40 -2.49 -5.14
C HIS A 27 19.72 -3.43 -6.33
N HIS A 28 18.80 -4.30 -6.71
CA HIS A 28 18.98 -5.20 -7.86
C HIS A 28 19.11 -4.45 -9.19
N GLU A 29 18.28 -3.43 -9.44
CA GLU A 29 18.35 -2.65 -10.68
C GLU A 29 19.71 -1.97 -10.85
N ILE A 30 20.23 -1.36 -9.77
CA ILE A 30 21.54 -0.71 -9.80
C ILE A 30 22.63 -1.78 -9.96
N ARG A 31 22.58 -2.88 -9.19
CA ARG A 31 23.55 -3.98 -9.31
C ARG A 31 23.63 -4.54 -10.72
N ASP A 32 22.49 -4.84 -11.34
CA ASP A 32 22.41 -5.30 -12.72
C ASP A 32 23.00 -4.27 -13.70
N HIS A 33 22.79 -2.98 -13.45
CA HIS A 33 23.38 -1.90 -14.25
C HIS A 33 24.91 -1.87 -14.14
N TYR A 34 25.46 -2.02 -12.93
CA TYR A 34 26.91 -2.12 -12.72
C TYR A 34 27.48 -3.31 -13.47
N PHE A 35 26.91 -4.51 -13.29
CA PHE A 35 27.36 -5.73 -13.97
C PHE A 35 27.32 -5.55 -15.49
N THR A 36 26.16 -5.14 -16.02
CA THR A 36 25.96 -4.96 -17.47
C THR A 36 26.93 -3.95 -18.07
N LYS A 37 27.27 -2.87 -17.36
CA LYS A 37 28.17 -1.82 -17.86
C LYS A 37 29.64 -2.24 -17.77
N LEU A 38 30.05 -2.85 -16.65
CA LEU A 38 31.44 -3.23 -16.41
C LEU A 38 31.86 -4.46 -17.22
N GLU A 39 30.96 -5.42 -17.45
CA GLU A 39 31.21 -6.61 -18.29
C GLU A 39 31.32 -6.30 -19.79
N LYS A 40 30.82 -5.13 -20.23
CA LYS A 40 30.93 -4.64 -21.61
C LYS A 40 32.25 -3.92 -21.88
N LYS A 41 33.00 -3.57 -20.84
CA LYS A 41 34.25 -2.84 -20.93
C LYS A 41 35.44 -3.76 -20.69
N PRO A 42 36.60 -3.48 -21.30
CA PRO A 42 37.82 -4.23 -21.02
C PRO A 42 38.27 -3.97 -19.56
N ALA A 43 39.12 -4.84 -19.02
CA ALA A 43 39.48 -4.80 -17.60
C ALA A 43 40.23 -3.51 -17.22
N GLU A 44 41.00 -2.96 -18.14
CA GLU A 44 41.77 -1.72 -18.00
C GLU A 44 40.86 -0.50 -17.85
N GLU A 45 39.61 -0.59 -18.33
CA GLU A 45 38.60 0.47 -18.20
C GLU A 45 37.72 0.30 -16.96
N PHE A 46 38.01 -0.65 -16.07
CA PHE A 46 37.18 -0.91 -14.89
C PHE A 46 37.09 0.32 -13.98
N ASP A 47 38.22 0.81 -13.48
CA ASP A 47 38.26 1.94 -12.53
C ASP A 47 37.56 3.21 -13.06
N PRO A 48 37.86 3.71 -14.28
CA PRO A 48 37.18 4.90 -14.77
C PRO A 48 35.68 4.67 -14.98
N THR A 49 35.28 3.49 -15.45
CA THR A 49 33.85 3.15 -15.62
C THR A 49 33.14 3.02 -14.28
N PHE A 50 33.78 2.40 -13.28
CA PHE A 50 33.26 2.22 -11.93
C PHE A 50 33.09 3.57 -11.23
N GLN A 51 34.05 4.49 -11.37
CA GLN A 51 33.92 5.85 -10.83
C GLN A 51 32.78 6.62 -11.50
N GLN A 52 32.64 6.53 -12.82
CA GLN A 52 31.52 7.14 -13.54
C GLN A 52 30.16 6.58 -13.06
N LEU A 53 30.08 5.28 -12.80
CA LEU A 53 28.88 4.65 -12.25
C LEU A 53 28.61 5.12 -10.81
N ASN A 54 29.65 5.33 -10.00
CA ASN A 54 29.53 5.85 -8.63
C ASN A 54 28.96 7.27 -8.59
N GLU A 55 29.32 8.11 -9.55
CA GLU A 55 28.77 9.46 -9.72
C GLU A 55 27.32 9.41 -10.24
N THR A 56 27.07 8.56 -11.24
CA THR A 56 25.73 8.35 -11.83
C THR A 56 24.74 7.86 -10.77
N PHE A 57 25.14 6.87 -9.97
CA PHE A 57 24.36 6.33 -8.86
C PHE A 57 24.85 6.92 -7.53
N SER A 58 24.96 8.25 -7.49
CA SER A 58 25.21 8.97 -6.24
C SER A 58 24.05 8.78 -5.26
N TRP A 59 24.33 8.99 -3.96
CA TRP A 59 23.34 8.83 -2.90
C TRP A 59 22.06 9.65 -3.14
N SER A 60 22.19 10.88 -3.64
CA SER A 60 21.04 11.75 -3.93
C SER A 60 20.16 11.18 -5.05
N VAL A 61 20.76 10.60 -6.10
CA VAL A 61 20.05 9.93 -7.19
C VAL A 61 19.32 8.70 -6.67
N VAL A 62 19.99 7.87 -5.88
CA VAL A 62 19.41 6.67 -5.26
C VAL A 62 18.20 7.03 -4.40
N LYS A 63 18.33 8.04 -3.51
CA LYS A 63 17.20 8.49 -2.67
C LYS A 63 16.05 9.08 -3.49
N LYS A 64 16.34 9.72 -4.62
CA LYS A 64 15.31 10.17 -5.57
C LYS A 64 14.61 8.99 -6.23
N MET A 65 15.32 7.93 -6.62
CA MET A 65 14.73 6.69 -7.13
C MET A 65 13.81 6.05 -6.08
N GLU A 66 14.26 5.93 -4.83
CA GLU A 66 13.47 5.39 -3.71
C GLU A 66 12.18 6.20 -3.47
N LYS A 67 12.29 7.52 -3.44
CA LYS A 67 11.13 8.42 -3.30
C LYS A 67 10.15 8.28 -4.47
N ASN A 68 10.66 8.13 -5.69
CA ASN A 68 9.83 7.94 -6.86
C ASN A 68 9.11 6.59 -6.82
N LEU A 69 9.82 5.50 -6.45
CA LEU A 69 9.23 4.17 -6.30
C LEU A 69 8.12 4.19 -5.26
N PHE A 70 8.39 4.77 -4.08
CA PHE A 70 7.39 4.94 -3.02
C PHE A 70 6.18 5.76 -3.50
N LYS A 71 6.41 6.89 -4.20
CA LYS A 71 5.33 7.73 -4.74
C LYS A 71 4.47 6.97 -5.77
N VAL A 72 5.10 6.17 -6.64
CA VAL A 72 4.39 5.35 -7.62
C VAL A 72 3.57 4.26 -6.92
N ALA A 73 4.12 3.59 -5.90
CA ALA A 73 3.40 2.65 -5.04
C ALA A 73 2.18 3.28 -4.37
N GLY A 74 2.36 4.43 -3.73
CA GLY A 74 1.26 5.20 -3.15
C GLY A 74 0.19 5.60 -4.17
N LYS A 75 0.60 6.03 -5.37
CA LYS A 75 -0.35 6.39 -6.44
C LYS A 75 -1.17 5.17 -6.89
N GLN A 76 -0.53 4.02 -7.10
CA GLN A 76 -1.23 2.80 -7.51
C GLN A 76 -2.20 2.29 -6.44
N ILE A 77 -1.81 2.32 -5.16
CA ILE A 77 -2.71 1.94 -4.05
C ILE A 77 -3.91 2.89 -4.03
N LYS A 78 -3.69 4.21 -4.08
CA LYS A 78 -4.77 5.20 -4.11
C LYS A 78 -5.70 5.03 -5.31
N GLU A 79 -5.15 4.82 -6.50
CA GLU A 79 -5.96 4.56 -7.70
C GLU A 79 -6.82 3.31 -7.55
N ARG A 80 -6.29 2.24 -6.95
CA ARG A 80 -7.06 1.03 -6.64
C ARG A 80 -8.12 1.26 -5.57
N GLN A 81 -7.79 1.96 -4.49
CA GLN A 81 -8.77 2.33 -3.46
C GLN A 81 -9.91 3.16 -4.08
N TRP A 82 -9.57 4.16 -4.89
CA TRP A 82 -10.58 4.96 -5.60
C TRP A 82 -11.42 4.14 -6.56
N LYS A 83 -10.82 3.18 -7.29
CA LYS A 83 -11.57 2.26 -8.15
C LYS A 83 -12.51 1.36 -7.34
N MET A 84 -12.07 0.86 -6.18
CA MET A 84 -12.91 0.06 -5.28
C MET A 84 -14.05 0.88 -4.66
N ILE A 85 -13.80 2.12 -4.26
CA ILE A 85 -14.85 3.04 -3.80
C ILE A 85 -15.81 3.34 -4.95
N LYS A 86 -15.30 3.53 -6.17
CA LYS A 86 -16.10 3.70 -7.39
C LYS A 86 -16.81 2.42 -7.83
N PHE A 87 -16.55 1.24 -7.24
CA PHE A 87 -17.34 0.03 -7.51
C PHE A 87 -18.80 0.20 -7.09
N TRP A 88 -19.11 1.15 -6.20
CA TRP A 88 -20.48 1.61 -5.97
C TRP A 88 -21.17 2.22 -7.20
N LYS A 89 -20.42 2.55 -8.26
CA LYS A 89 -20.95 3.02 -9.54
C LYS A 89 -21.05 1.92 -10.62
N ALA A 90 -20.65 0.68 -10.35
CA ALA A 90 -20.58 -0.37 -11.36
C ALA A 90 -21.51 -1.55 -11.04
N ASP A 91 -22.43 -1.78 -11.98
CA ASP A 91 -23.52 -2.76 -12.05
C ASP A 91 -24.69 -2.59 -11.07
N ASN A 92 -25.89 -2.47 -11.65
CA ASN A 92 -27.19 -2.40 -10.96
C ASN A 92 -27.42 -3.54 -9.94
N SER A 93 -26.65 -4.63 -10.00
CA SER A 93 -26.71 -5.74 -9.06
C SER A 93 -26.15 -5.39 -7.67
N ASN A 94 -25.20 -4.46 -7.56
CA ASN A 94 -24.62 -4.05 -6.27
C ASN A 94 -25.29 -2.83 -5.64
N PHE A 95 -26.19 -2.16 -6.37
CA PHE A 95 -27.01 -1.06 -5.86
C PHE A 95 -27.86 -1.50 -4.65
N TYR A 96 -28.20 -2.78 -4.54
CA TYR A 96 -29.00 -3.33 -3.43
C TYR A 96 -28.19 -3.56 -2.14
N ILE A 97 -26.87 -3.69 -2.22
CA ILE A 97 -26.03 -3.98 -1.03
C ILE A 97 -25.97 -2.77 -0.11
N THR A 98 -25.90 -1.56 -0.67
CA THR A 98 -25.89 -0.30 0.07
C THR A 98 -27.17 -0.07 0.90
N PRO A 99 -28.38 -0.05 0.31
CA PRO A 99 -29.62 0.13 1.05
C PRO A 99 -29.89 -1.06 1.97
N LEU A 100 -29.43 -2.27 1.65
CA LEU A 100 -29.49 -3.43 2.57
C LEU A 100 -28.58 -3.23 3.80
N ALA A 101 -27.36 -2.73 3.62
CA ALA A 101 -26.48 -2.41 4.73
C ALA A 101 -27.06 -1.28 5.59
N ILE A 102 -27.62 -0.23 4.96
CA ILE A 102 -28.28 0.88 5.66
C ILE A 102 -29.55 0.40 6.38
N SER A 103 -30.36 -0.47 5.77
CA SER A 103 -31.59 -0.99 6.38
C SER A 103 -31.35 -1.95 7.54
N ILE A 104 -30.13 -2.50 7.65
CA ILE A 104 -29.70 -3.30 8.80
C ILE A 104 -29.04 -2.43 9.86
N LEU A 105 -28.23 -1.44 9.47
CA LEU A 105 -27.53 -0.54 10.40
C LEU A 105 -28.49 0.43 11.11
N LEU A 106 -29.52 0.92 10.42
CA LEU A 106 -30.46 1.91 10.97
C LEU A 106 -31.32 1.34 12.12
N PRO A 107 -31.93 0.15 12.02
CA PRO A 107 -32.64 -0.46 13.16
C PRO A 107 -31.70 -0.84 14.30
N MET A 108 -30.48 -1.28 14.01
CA MET A 108 -29.50 -1.62 15.06
C MET A 108 -29.07 -0.38 15.85
N TYR A 109 -28.91 0.77 15.19
CA TYR A 109 -28.69 2.04 15.87
C TYR A 109 -29.87 2.42 16.77
N ILE A 110 -31.10 2.26 16.27
CA ILE A 110 -32.32 2.58 17.04
C ILE A 110 -32.47 1.66 18.26
N LEU A 111 -32.10 0.38 18.14
CA LEU A 111 -32.30 -0.63 19.18
C LEU A 111 -31.20 -0.69 20.24
N PHE A 112 -29.96 -0.41 19.86
CA PHE A 112 -28.78 -0.69 20.68
C PHE A 112 -27.80 0.49 20.77
N ASP A 113 -28.22 1.66 20.30
CA ASP A 113 -27.42 2.89 20.26
C ASP A 113 -26.05 2.66 19.56
N VAL A 114 -25.04 3.45 19.90
CA VAL A 114 -23.67 3.36 19.34
C VAL A 114 -23.05 1.97 19.51
N GLU A 115 -23.37 1.24 20.59
CA GLU A 115 -22.79 -0.07 20.88
C GLU A 115 -23.21 -1.14 19.85
N GLY A 116 -24.49 -1.17 19.46
CA GLY A 116 -24.97 -2.13 18.47
C GLY A 116 -24.49 -1.86 17.05
N VAL A 117 -24.31 -0.59 16.68
CA VAL A 117 -23.70 -0.24 15.37
C VAL A 117 -22.24 -0.69 15.32
N THR A 118 -21.51 -0.53 16.42
CA THR A 118 -20.10 -0.95 16.53
C THR A 118 -19.96 -2.47 16.41
N LEU A 119 -20.82 -3.23 17.12
CA LEU A 119 -20.91 -4.68 17.00
C LEU A 119 -21.21 -5.11 15.56
N MET A 120 -22.16 -4.45 14.91
CA MET A 120 -22.60 -4.83 13.56
C MET A 120 -21.58 -4.45 12.48
N MET A 121 -20.86 -3.35 12.63
CA MET A 121 -19.70 -3.06 11.77
C MET A 121 -18.60 -4.11 11.93
N GLY A 122 -18.41 -4.65 13.13
CA GLY A 122 -17.54 -5.81 13.37
C GLY A 122 -17.99 -7.05 12.62
N ILE A 123 -19.29 -7.36 12.65
CA ILE A 123 -19.89 -8.52 11.96
C ILE A 123 -19.86 -8.34 10.44
N VAL A 124 -20.22 -7.18 9.92
CA VAL A 124 -20.15 -6.84 8.49
C VAL A 124 -18.70 -6.85 8.00
N GLY A 125 -17.75 -6.40 8.83
CA GLY A 125 -16.31 -6.53 8.56
C GLY A 125 -15.89 -8.00 8.46
N LEU A 126 -16.31 -8.84 9.40
CA LEU A 126 -15.99 -10.27 9.45
C LEU A 126 -16.60 -11.09 8.30
N ILE A 127 -17.81 -10.76 7.86
CA ILE A 127 -18.54 -11.52 6.82
C ILE A 127 -18.32 -10.90 5.42
N GLY A 128 -18.26 -9.58 5.33
CA GLY A 128 -18.07 -8.85 4.07
C GLY A 128 -16.67 -8.99 3.49
N LEU A 129 -15.63 -9.13 4.35
CA LEU A 129 -14.27 -9.41 3.90
C LEU A 129 -14.20 -10.72 3.07
N PRO A 130 -14.65 -11.89 3.59
CA PRO A 130 -14.72 -13.13 2.83
C PRO A 130 -15.49 -13.01 1.50
N ILE A 131 -16.70 -12.45 1.50
CA ILE A 131 -17.54 -12.37 0.30
C ILE A 131 -16.87 -11.49 -0.79
N SER A 132 -16.24 -10.39 -0.38
CA SER A 132 -15.51 -9.52 -1.30
C SER A 132 -14.27 -10.17 -1.94
N LEU A 133 -13.68 -11.17 -1.26
CA LEU A 133 -12.57 -11.97 -1.76
C LEU A 133 -13.03 -13.06 -2.74
N PHE A 134 -14.24 -13.60 -2.56
CA PHE A 134 -14.81 -14.59 -3.49
C PHE A 134 -15.39 -13.95 -4.76
N ALA A 135 -15.98 -12.75 -4.66
CA ALA A 135 -16.58 -12.03 -5.78
C ALA A 135 -15.56 -11.37 -6.74
N SER A 136 -14.29 -11.22 -6.35
CA SER A 136 -13.26 -10.51 -7.14
C SER A 136 -12.52 -11.34 -8.20
N ARG A 137 -12.95 -12.58 -8.47
CA ARG A 137 -12.30 -13.46 -9.47
C ARG A 137 -12.49 -13.02 -10.93
N GLY A 138 -13.13 -11.87 -11.19
CA GLY A 138 -13.31 -11.30 -12.54
C GLY A 138 -12.21 -10.31 -12.93
N GLU A 139 -11.40 -10.71 -13.91
CA GLU A 139 -10.54 -9.91 -14.80
C GLU A 139 -9.90 -8.60 -14.27
N ILE A 140 -8.73 -8.71 -13.64
CA ILE A 140 -7.84 -7.56 -13.42
C ILE A 140 -6.83 -7.49 -14.58
N LYS A 141 -7.09 -6.63 -15.56
CA LYS A 141 -6.15 -6.36 -16.68
C LYS A 141 -4.80 -5.80 -16.20
N ILE A 142 -3.81 -6.68 -16.28
CA ILE A 142 -2.37 -6.53 -16.59
C ILE A 142 -1.74 -5.17 -16.25
N ILE A 143 -1.00 -5.14 -15.13
CA ILE A 143 0.11 -4.20 -14.91
C ILE A 143 1.25 -4.64 -15.84
N PRO A 144 1.97 -3.72 -16.51
CA PRO A 144 3.12 -4.07 -17.35
C PRO A 144 4.12 -4.96 -16.59
N LYS A 145 4.42 -6.13 -17.17
CA LYS A 145 5.26 -7.22 -16.64
C LYS A 145 6.66 -6.80 -16.13
N ARG A 146 7.14 -5.60 -16.48
CA ARG A 146 8.48 -5.13 -16.09
C ARG A 146 8.61 -4.71 -14.62
N PHE A 147 7.51 -4.57 -13.88
CA PHE A 147 7.54 -4.08 -12.49
C PHE A 147 6.86 -4.99 -11.47
N THR A 148 6.36 -6.18 -11.83
CA THR A 148 5.46 -6.96 -10.95
C THR A 148 6.16 -7.68 -9.79
N ALA A 149 7.35 -8.24 -10.01
CA ALA A 149 8.14 -8.84 -8.93
C ALA A 149 8.96 -7.80 -8.15
N GLN A 150 9.18 -6.63 -8.76
CA GLN A 150 10.08 -5.60 -8.28
C GLN A 150 9.37 -4.43 -7.53
N PHE A 151 8.15 -4.64 -7.08
CA PHE A 151 7.35 -3.60 -6.42
C PHE A 151 6.91 -4.01 -5.01
N GLU A 152 7.29 -5.19 -4.56
CA GLU A 152 6.75 -5.82 -3.36
C GLU A 152 7.11 -5.03 -2.10
N THR A 153 8.37 -4.63 -1.94
CA THR A 153 8.81 -4.02 -0.68
C THR A 153 8.26 -2.60 -0.53
N ALA A 154 8.27 -1.82 -1.62
CA ALA A 154 7.69 -0.48 -1.64
C ALA A 154 6.17 -0.51 -1.44
N PHE A 155 5.48 -1.49 -2.03
CA PHE A 155 4.04 -1.67 -1.88
C PHE A 155 3.66 -2.08 -0.46
N SER A 156 4.35 -3.07 0.12
CA SER A 156 4.15 -3.48 1.51
C SER A 156 4.45 -2.35 2.49
N HIS A 157 5.54 -1.60 2.28
CA HIS A 157 5.87 -0.44 3.10
C HIS A 157 4.77 0.63 3.04
N GLN A 158 4.21 0.88 1.85
CA GLN A 158 3.13 1.83 1.68
C GLN A 158 1.82 1.37 2.34
N ILE A 159 1.46 0.09 2.25
CA ILE A 159 0.31 -0.48 2.97
C ILE A 159 0.50 -0.34 4.48
N PHE A 160 1.69 -0.68 4.99
CA PHE A 160 1.99 -0.58 6.41
C PHE A 160 1.93 0.87 6.90
N SER A 161 2.52 1.81 6.14
CA SER A 161 2.45 3.24 6.43
C SER A 161 1.00 3.76 6.46
N MET A 162 0.17 3.36 5.49
CA MET A 162 -1.25 3.74 5.48
C MET A 162 -2.03 3.08 6.63
N SER A 163 -1.68 1.85 7.00
CA SER A 163 -2.27 1.16 8.16
C SER A 163 -1.89 1.84 9.48
N GLY A 164 -0.67 2.37 9.60
CA GLY A 164 -0.24 3.17 10.74
C GLY A 164 -1.03 4.46 10.87
N ILE A 165 -1.27 5.18 9.76
CA ILE A 165 -2.16 6.35 9.72
C ILE A 165 -3.58 5.96 10.15
N PHE A 166 -4.07 4.81 9.69
CA PHE A 166 -5.37 4.31 10.11
C PHE A 166 -5.44 4.06 11.62
N LEU A 167 -4.50 3.28 12.18
CA LEU A 167 -4.47 2.98 13.62
C LEU A 167 -4.33 4.25 14.47
N GLY A 168 -3.47 5.18 14.06
CA GLY A 168 -3.33 6.49 14.72
C GLY A 168 -4.63 7.30 14.68
N GLY A 169 -5.31 7.32 13.54
CA GLY A 169 -6.63 7.97 13.40
C GLY A 169 -7.69 7.31 14.27
N THR A 170 -7.74 5.98 14.32
CA THR A 170 -8.69 5.23 15.15
C THR A 170 -8.46 5.50 16.63
N LEU A 171 -7.21 5.56 17.07
CA LEU A 171 -6.87 5.91 18.44
C LEU A 171 -7.32 7.33 18.78
N LEU A 172 -7.13 8.30 17.88
CA LEU A 172 -7.60 9.67 18.07
C LEU A 172 -9.13 9.73 18.16
N ILE A 173 -9.85 9.00 17.31
CA ILE A 173 -11.32 8.90 17.37
C ILE A 173 -11.74 8.28 18.71
N TYR A 174 -11.10 7.19 19.13
CA TYR A 174 -11.38 6.52 20.40
C TYR A 174 -11.17 7.45 21.60
N VAL A 175 -10.03 8.17 21.63
CA VAL A 175 -9.74 9.16 22.67
C VAL A 175 -10.76 10.30 22.64
N ALA A 176 -11.18 10.76 21.46
CA ALA A 176 -12.22 11.78 21.33
C ALA A 176 -13.57 11.29 21.89
N ILE A 177 -13.97 10.04 21.60
CA ILE A 177 -15.19 9.42 22.13
C ILE A 177 -15.12 9.25 23.66
N ASN A 178 -14.00 8.80 24.20
CA ASN A 178 -13.88 8.62 25.65
C ASN A 178 -13.92 9.94 26.42
N ASN A 179 -13.42 11.03 25.83
CA ASN A 179 -13.49 12.38 26.41
C ASN A 179 -14.77 13.14 26.01
N TRP A 180 -15.69 12.48 25.32
CA TRP A 180 -16.92 13.06 24.79
C TRP A 180 -17.93 13.40 25.88
N ASN A 181 -18.08 12.49 26.85
CA ASN A 181 -19.03 12.65 27.95
C ASN A 181 -18.67 13.84 28.86
N SER A 182 -17.39 14.18 28.97
CA SER A 182 -16.93 15.37 29.70
C SER A 182 -17.15 16.68 28.95
N SER A 183 -17.35 16.66 27.63
CA SER A 183 -17.46 17.86 26.79
C SER A 183 -18.88 18.15 26.28
N ASN A 184 -19.82 17.22 26.46
CA ASN A 184 -21.24 17.30 26.05
C ASN A 184 -21.50 18.02 24.71
N PRO A 185 -20.87 17.61 23.60
CA PRO A 185 -20.93 18.32 22.31
C PRO A 185 -22.26 18.16 21.55
N GLY A 186 -23.29 17.55 22.18
CA GLY A 186 -24.62 17.38 21.61
C GLY A 186 -24.68 16.47 20.37
N GLU A 187 -25.83 16.48 19.69
CA GLU A 187 -26.11 15.66 18.49
C GLU A 187 -25.17 15.96 17.32
N VAL A 188 -24.80 17.23 17.14
CA VAL A 188 -23.90 17.68 16.05
C VAL A 188 -22.56 16.98 16.13
N GLY A 189 -22.00 16.84 17.34
CA GLY A 189 -20.75 16.14 17.51
C GLY A 189 -20.87 14.64 17.17
N ARG A 190 -21.99 13.99 17.56
CA ARG A 190 -22.17 12.54 17.30
C ARG A 190 -22.18 12.27 15.80
N VAL A 191 -22.88 13.13 15.04
CA VAL A 191 -22.91 13.08 13.57
C VAL A 191 -21.51 13.29 12.98
N LEU A 192 -20.70 14.20 13.52
CA LEU A 192 -19.32 14.43 13.06
C LEU A 192 -18.42 13.22 13.28
N ILE A 193 -18.53 12.51 14.42
CA ILE A 193 -17.78 11.27 14.65
C ILE A 193 -18.15 10.23 13.59
N TRP A 194 -19.44 10.02 13.34
CA TRP A 194 -19.89 9.07 12.32
C TRP A 194 -19.41 9.43 10.91
N PHE A 195 -19.46 10.73 10.59
CA PHE A 195 -18.97 11.25 9.32
C PHE A 195 -17.46 11.02 9.13
N LEU A 196 -16.69 11.00 10.21
CA LEU A 196 -15.25 10.68 10.18
C LEU A 196 -14.98 9.18 10.22
N ALA A 197 -15.75 8.42 10.99
CA ALA A 197 -15.58 6.97 11.16
C ALA A 197 -15.87 6.19 9.88
N ILE A 198 -16.93 6.55 9.14
CA ILE A 198 -17.33 5.81 7.92
C ILE A 198 -16.24 5.84 6.84
N PRO A 199 -15.69 7.00 6.42
CA PRO A 199 -14.58 7.04 5.46
C PRO A 199 -13.34 6.31 5.97
N HIS A 200 -13.09 6.35 7.29
CA HIS A 200 -11.93 5.72 7.91
C HIS A 200 -12.01 4.19 7.83
N VAL A 201 -13.17 3.62 8.17
CA VAL A 201 -13.44 2.18 8.02
C VAL A 201 -13.37 1.74 6.56
N LEU A 202 -13.96 2.52 5.64
CA LEU A 202 -13.87 2.24 4.20
C LEU A 202 -12.42 2.28 3.69
N HIS A 203 -11.62 3.23 4.15
CA HIS A 203 -10.19 3.29 3.83
C HIS A 203 -9.47 2.00 4.27
N PHE A 204 -9.74 1.52 5.48
CA PHE A 204 -9.10 0.31 6.00
C PHE A 204 -9.55 -0.96 5.27
N LEU A 205 -10.85 -1.14 5.05
CA LEU A 205 -11.37 -2.29 4.32
C LEU A 205 -10.80 -2.37 2.89
N THR A 206 -10.65 -1.22 2.22
CA THR A 206 -10.02 -1.18 0.90
C THR A 206 -8.52 -1.52 0.95
N LEU A 207 -7.79 -1.10 2.00
CA LEU A 207 -6.40 -1.51 2.20
C LEU A 207 -6.25 -3.01 2.42
N ILE A 208 -7.09 -3.60 3.28
CA ILE A 208 -7.08 -5.05 3.54
C ILE A 208 -7.31 -5.81 2.23
N ARG A 209 -8.34 -5.41 1.47
CA ARG A 209 -8.65 -6.05 0.18
C ARG A 209 -7.50 -5.94 -0.81
N ILE A 210 -6.90 -4.76 -0.96
CA ILE A 210 -5.72 -4.56 -1.82
C ILE A 210 -4.55 -5.44 -1.37
N SER A 211 -4.32 -5.56 -0.07
CA SER A 211 -3.27 -6.42 0.49
C SER A 211 -3.51 -7.90 0.20
N LEU A 212 -4.77 -8.36 0.32
CA LEU A 212 -5.15 -9.75 0.06
C LEU A 212 -5.08 -10.07 -1.44
N ASP A 213 -5.59 -9.20 -2.30
CA ASP A 213 -5.49 -9.33 -3.75
C ASP A 213 -4.02 -9.40 -4.21
N TRP A 214 -3.13 -8.64 -3.55
CA TRP A 214 -1.70 -8.69 -3.81
C TRP A 214 -1.09 -10.02 -3.37
N LYS A 215 -1.42 -10.50 -2.16
CA LYS A 215 -0.91 -11.77 -1.62
C LYS A 215 -1.37 -12.98 -2.46
N LEU A 216 -2.62 -13.01 -2.89
CA LEU A 216 -3.19 -14.11 -3.68
C LEU A 216 -2.57 -14.21 -5.07
N LYS A 217 -2.23 -13.08 -5.70
CA LYS A 217 -1.53 -13.07 -7.00
C LYS A 217 -0.10 -13.60 -6.92
N LYS A 218 0.52 -13.60 -5.73
CA LYS A 218 1.86 -14.17 -5.55
C LYS A 218 1.86 -15.70 -5.56
N THR A 219 0.73 -16.31 -5.21
CA THR A 219 0.58 -17.77 -5.08
C THR A 219 0.08 -18.47 -6.34
N THR A 220 -0.29 -17.71 -7.38
CA THR A 220 -0.80 -18.18 -8.68
C THR A 220 0.17 -17.85 -9.79
#